data_AF-A0A0F6WRW8-F1
#
_entry.id   AF-A0A0F6WRW8-F1
#
_cell.length_a   1.000
_cell.length_b   1.000
_cell.length_c   1.000
_cell.angle_alpha   90.00
_cell.angle_beta   90.00
_cell.angle_gamma   90.00
#
_symmetry.space_group_name_H-M   'P 1'
#
loop_
_entity.id
_entity.type
_entity.pdbx_description
1 polymer ?
#
loop_
_entity_poly.entity_id
_entity_poly.type
_entity_poly.pdbx_seq_one_letter_code
_entity_poly.pdbx_strand_id
1 'polypeptide(L)' 'MSQARLYRQLTSDVGEGFTEEAAQYAIENVNADWNANALVKARNYQERQAMSVDRIYRQLTSEHSEGFTPEQAQYAIDNL' A
#
# COMPACT_ATOMS: atom_id res chain seq x y z
N MET A 1 -4.34 0.09 -1.42
CA MET A 1 -3.42 -0.68 -0.55
C MET A 1 -2.16 -0.98 -1.37
N SER A 2 -1.02 -1.27 -0.74
CA SER A 2 0.11 -1.89 -1.44
C SER A 2 -0.17 -3.37 -1.71
N GLN A 3 0.65 -3.97 -2.59
CA GLN A 3 0.65 -5.40 -2.82
C GLN A 3 0.92 -6.19 -1.54
N ALA A 4 1.94 -5.80 -0.78
CA ALA A 4 2.31 -6.47 0.47
C ALA A 4 1.20 -6.36 1.53
N ARG A 5 0.54 -5.20 1.62
CA ARG A 5 -0.58 -5.01 2.55
C ARG A 5 -1.81 -5.82 2.14
N LEU A 6 -2.10 -5.93 0.84
CA LEU A 6 -3.19 -6.76 0.35
C LEU A 6 -2.93 -8.25 0.68
N TYR A 7 -1.71 -8.74 0.43
CA TYR A 7 -1.34 -10.11 0.77
C TYR A 7 -1.56 -10.38 2.27
N ARG A 8 -1.01 -9.53 3.15
CA ARG A 8 -1.19 -9.67 4.60
C ARG A 8 -2.66 -9.62 5.03
N GLN A 9 -3.49 -8.82 4.37
CA GLN A 9 -4.93 -8.75 4.67
C GLN A 9 -5.63 -10.07 4.31
N LEU A 10 -5.28 -10.66 3.18
CA LEU A 10 -5.88 -11.91 2.71
C LEU A 10 -5.49 -13.10 3.59
N THR A 11 -4.24 -13.16 4.04
CA THR A 11 -3.72 -14.26 4.88
C THR A 11 -3.95 -14.07 6.39
N SER A 12 -4.38 -12.89 6.83
CA SER A 12 -4.57 -12.63 8.27
C SER A 12 -5.74 -13.44 8.83
N ASP A 13 -5.50 -14.15 9.94
CA ASP A 13 -6.52 -14.90 10.69
C ASP A 13 -7.63 -14.01 11.28
N VAL A 14 -7.34 -12.73 11.47
CA VAL A 14 -8.30 -11.70 11.91
C VAL A 14 -8.93 -10.96 10.71
N GLY A 15 -8.41 -11.22 9.50
CA GLY A 15 -8.91 -10.69 8.24
C GLY A 15 -9.78 -11.72 7.51
N GLU A 16 -9.34 -12.11 6.32
CA GLU A 16 -10.12 -13.00 5.44
C GLU A 16 -9.75 -14.49 5.61
N GLY A 17 -8.61 -14.80 6.22
CA GLY A 17 -8.20 -16.18 6.53
C GLY A 17 -7.99 -17.09 5.31
N PHE A 18 -7.63 -16.53 4.15
CA PHE A 18 -7.28 -17.33 2.97
C PHE A 18 -5.92 -18.01 3.14
N THR A 19 -5.75 -19.15 2.45
CA THR A 19 -4.43 -19.80 2.39
C THR A 19 -3.42 -18.91 1.66
N GLU A 20 -2.14 -19.12 1.94
CA GLU A 20 -1.06 -18.38 1.27
C GLU A 20 -1.12 -18.55 -0.25
N GLU A 21 -1.48 -19.74 -0.74
CA GLU A 21 -1.62 -20.02 -2.17
C GLU A 21 -2.77 -19.23 -2.81
N ALA A 22 -3.92 -19.14 -2.12
CA ALA A 22 -5.05 -18.36 -2.61
C ALA A 22 -4.75 -16.86 -2.61
N ALA A 23 -4.08 -16.36 -1.56
CA ALA A 23 -3.63 -14.97 -1.49
C ALA A 23 -2.60 -14.67 -2.59
N GLN A 24 -1.63 -15.55 -2.80
CA GLN A 24 -0.63 -15.40 -3.85
C GLN A 24 -1.27 -15.39 -5.24
N TYR A 25 -2.20 -16.32 -5.50
CA TYR A 25 -2.97 -16.34 -6.75
C TYR A 25 -3.71 -15.02 -6.97
N ALA A 26 -4.35 -14.46 -5.93
CA ALA A 26 -5.01 -13.17 -6.04
C ALA A 26 -4.03 -12.03 -6.36
N ILE A 27 -2.85 -12.01 -5.73
CA ILE A 27 -1.81 -11.00 -6.00
C ILE A 27 -1.28 -11.11 -7.45
N GLU A 28 -1.12 -12.32 -7.97
CA GLU A 28 -0.62 -12.53 -9.33
C GLU A 28 -1.65 -12.20 -10.42
N ASN A 29 -2.94 -12.33 -10.11
CA ASN A 29 -4.02 -12.16 -11.08
C ASN A 29 -4.79 -10.84 -10.94
N VAL A 30 -4.53 -10.06 -9.88
CA VAL A 30 -5.16 -8.76 -9.72
C VAL A 30 -4.52 -7.76 -10.68
N ASN A 31 -5.35 -7.15 -11.53
CA ASN A 31 -4.94 -6.02 -12.34
C ASN A 31 -5.00 -4.73 -11.50
N ALA A 32 -3.92 -4.44 -10.78
CA ALA A 32 -3.81 -3.29 -9.89
C ALA A 32 -2.67 -2.36 -10.31
N ASP A 33 -2.96 -1.06 -10.32
CA ASP A 33 -1.94 -0.01 -10.40
C ASP A 33 -1.49 0.37 -8.99
N TRP A 34 -0.36 -0.19 -8.58
CA TRP A 34 0.21 0.05 -7.25
C TRP A 34 0.74 1.47 -7.06
N ASN A 35 1.20 2.11 -8.15
CA ASN A 35 1.63 3.51 -8.14
C ASN A 35 0.44 4.45 -7.91
N ALA A 36 -0.67 4.22 -8.61
CA ALA A 36 -1.91 4.96 -8.38
C ALA A 36 -2.44 4.74 -6.95
N ASN A 37 -2.36 3.52 -6.43
CA ASN A 37 -2.73 3.22 -5.05
C ASN A 37 -1.87 3.97 -4.03
N ALA A 38 -0.55 4.10 -4.26
CA ALA A 38 0.34 4.87 -3.42
C ALA A 38 -0.01 6.36 -3.45
N LEU A 39 -0.27 6.92 -4.64
CA LEU A 39 -0.67 8.32 -4.82
C LEU A 39 -1.97 8.65 -4.08
N VAL A 40 -3.00 7.79 -4.17
CA VAL A 40 -4.27 7.99 -3.45
C VAL A 40 -4.04 8.02 -1.93
N LYS A 41 -3.18 7.14 -1.40
CA LYS A 41 -2.81 7.16 0.03
C LYS A 41 -2.05 8.42 0.41
N ALA A 42 -1.12 8.85 -0.43
CA ALA A 42 -0.34 10.05 -0.23
C ALA A 42 -1.22 11.30 -0.16
N ARG A 43 -2.15 11.47 -1.11
CA ARG A 43 -3.16 12.54 -1.08
C ARG A 43 -4.02 12.48 0.17
N ASN A 44 -4.46 11.28 0.57
CA ASN A 44 -5.25 11.12 1.79
C ASN A 44 -4.51 11.61 3.04
N TYR A 45 -3.23 11.26 3.19
CA TYR A 45 -2.41 11.73 4.29
C TYR A 45 -2.16 13.24 4.26
N GLN A 46 -1.96 13.82 3.08
CA GLN A 46 -1.80 15.26 2.93
C GLN A 46 -3.09 16.01 3.28
N GLU A 47 -4.21 15.63 2.69
CA GLU A 47 -5.48 16.37 2.79
C GLU A 47 -6.19 16.15 4.12
N ARG A 48 -6.19 14.92 4.65
CA ARG A 48 -6.97 14.58 5.85
C ARG A 48 -6.18 14.64 7.13
N GLN A 49 -4.85 14.51 7.04
CA GLN A 49 -3.97 14.43 8.20
C GLN A 49 -2.90 15.52 8.21
N ALA A 50 -2.89 16.42 7.21
CA ALA A 50 -1.94 17.53 7.09
C ALA A 50 -0.48 17.08 7.26
N MET A 51 -0.15 15.88 6.78
CA MET A 51 1.18 15.30 6.96
C MET A 51 2.19 15.95 6.01
N SER A 52 3.41 16.16 6.47
CA SER A 52 4.51 16.59 5.61
C SER A 52 4.90 15.49 4.62
N VAL A 53 5.43 15.89 3.47
CA VAL A 53 5.90 14.99 2.40
C VAL A 53 6.82 13.90 2.95
N ASP A 54 7.81 14.25 3.77
CA ASP A 54 8.72 13.28 4.40
C ASP A 54 7.99 12.26 5.28
N ARG A 55 6.97 12.72 6.03
CA ARG A 55 6.18 11.83 6.89
C ARG A 55 5.27 10.93 6.07
N ILE A 56 4.74 11.43 4.96
CA ILE A 56 3.95 10.65 4.00
C ILE A 56 4.83 9.55 3.40
N TYR A 57 6.01 9.88 2.88
CA TYR A 57 6.94 8.90 2.33
C TYR A 57 7.24 7.78 3.34
N ARG A 58 7.60 8.15 4.58
CA ARG A 58 7.85 7.16 5.66
C ARG A 58 6.63 6.29 5.98
N GLN A 59 5.41 6.83 5.89
CA GLN A 59 4.18 6.04 6.09
C GLN A 59 3.92 5.08 4.92
N LEU A 60 4.15 5.54 3.69
CA LEU A 60 3.99 4.72 2.49
C LEU A 60 4.93 3.52 2.50
N THR A 61 6.20 3.72 2.86
CA THR A 61 7.22 2.65 2.88
C THR A 61 7.20 1.78 4.14
N SER A 62 6.52 2.21 5.21
CA SER A 62 6.47 1.45 6.47
C SER A 62 5.72 0.13 6.29
N GLU A 63 6.39 -0.98 6.56
CA GLU A 63 5.81 -2.33 6.49
C GLU A 63 4.63 -2.52 7.46
N HIS A 64 4.69 -1.87 8.62
CA HIS A 64 3.63 -1.87 9.63
C HIS A 64 2.44 -0.97 9.24
N SER A 65 2.61 -0.15 8.20
CA SER A 65 1.62 0.79 7.72
C SER A 65 1.22 0.40 6.30
N GLU A 66 1.62 1.14 5.28
CA GLU A 66 1.14 0.90 3.92
C GLU A 66 1.99 -0.11 3.15
N GLY A 67 3.29 -0.22 3.41
CA GLY A 67 4.18 -1.25 2.81
C GLY A 67 4.33 -1.17 1.28
N PHE A 68 4.26 0.03 0.69
CA PHE A 68 4.64 0.25 -0.70
C PHE A 68 6.15 0.13 -0.87
N THR A 69 6.61 -0.20 -2.08
CA THR A 69 8.06 -0.15 -2.39
C THR A 69 8.56 1.30 -2.35
N PRO A 70 9.86 1.53 -2.13
CA PRO A 70 10.44 2.88 -2.21
C PRO A 70 10.10 3.61 -3.51
N GLU A 71 10.07 2.90 -4.64
CA GLU A 71 9.77 3.47 -5.96
C GLU A 71 8.31 3.89 -6.08
N GLN A 72 7.38 3.08 -5.57
CA GLN A 72 5.94 3.41 -5.53
C GLN A 72 5.67 4.59 -4.60
N ALA A 73 6.34 4.63 -3.45
CA ALA A 73 6.26 5.74 -2.52
C ALA A 73 6.84 7.02 -3.14
N GLN A 74 7.99 6.93 -3.81
CA GLN A 74 8.61 8.07 -4.48
C GLN A 74 7.72 8.58 -5.62
N TYR A 75 7.17 7.69 -6.46
CA TYR A 75 6.19 8.06 -7.48
C TYR A 75 5.03 8.86 -6.87
N ALA A 76 4.49 8.41 -5.74
CA ALA A 76 3.40 9.11 -5.07
C ALA A 76 3.80 10.50 -4.56
N ILE A 77 5.04 10.66 -4.09
CA ILE A 77 5.59 11.95 -3.65
C ILE A 77 5.82 12.90 -4.83
N ASP A 78 6.35 12.39 -5.94
CA ASP A 78 6.62 13.19 -7.13
C ASP A 78 5.34 13.71 -7.81
N ASN A 79 4.20 13.06 -7.55
CA ASN A 79 2.90 13.36 -8.16
C ASN A 79 1.88 13.94 -7.16
N LEU A 80 2.30 14.29 -5.94
CA LEU A 80 1.45 14.76 -4.84
C LEU A 80 1.04 16.23 -5.05
#